data_AF-A0AAF3EUB2-F1
#
_entry.id   AF-A0AAF3EUB2-F1
#
_cell.length_a   1.000
_cell.length_b   1.000
_cell.length_c   1.000
_cell.angle_alpha   90.00
_cell.angle_beta   90.00
_cell.angle_gamma   90.00
#
_symmetry.space_group_name_H-M   'P 1'
#
loop_
_entity.id
_entity.type
_entity.pdbx_description
1 polymer ?
#
loop_
_entity_poly.entity_id
_entity_poly.type
_entity_poly.pdbx_seq_one_letter_code
_entity_poly.pdbx_strand_id
1 'polypeptide(L)'
;MEFTDEFGQCLVCGDRSAGKHYGVMACYGCKGFFRRTIRSAQTYTCRFQQKCSIDKDQRNACRFCRFQRCLQVGMEPDAIRPDRDIIGKQKNPRRKKILKRQDSSLSISYPQTPEMPVEDSLISILIDIELRASAGQLNNENIGFTRVKADPDVDLASLFVNAHLYIDDMFEISYGPGRVASTEELKAAFKRKVFSCIHWIDALFSLAGVSSIREKVCVLKSVFAQYCLFAQAARTAQISIDPNTFFLCNRAILPRVPPRDLIETNLLANNMIARVLDELVLPTRRIHLSECEAVALTAMIILNPEAPGLSPRTMSELSLLRDRVQTALFQTIRERLQPEHTVQAVTSRFGNLLLLLPPLARVSTLFAENVHFARMFGTQIVDPILVEVFSDEHGMQRSDI
;
A
#
# COMPACT_ATOMS: atom_id res chain seq x y z
N MET A 1 -53.85 -39.03 23.34
CA MET A 1 -53.02 -37.91 23.81
C MET A 1 -52.35 -37.32 22.59
N GLU A 2 -52.88 -36.21 22.11
CA GLU A 2 -52.30 -35.39 21.04
C GLU A 2 -50.99 -34.77 21.55
N PHE A 3 -49.88 -34.95 20.84
CA PHE A 3 -48.65 -34.22 21.11
C PHE A 3 -48.81 -32.80 20.57
N THR A 4 -49.01 -31.83 21.45
CA THR A 4 -49.05 -30.40 21.14
C THR A 4 -47.72 -29.94 20.53
N ASP A 5 -47.80 -29.27 19.37
CA ASP A 5 -46.71 -28.65 18.62
C ASP A 5 -46.08 -27.50 19.44
N GLU A 6 -45.05 -27.79 20.23
CA GLU A 6 -44.35 -26.81 21.08
C GLU A 6 -43.41 -25.86 20.30
N PHE A 7 -43.38 -25.91 18.97
CA PHE A 7 -42.62 -24.96 18.17
C PHE A 7 -43.51 -23.77 17.80
N GLY A 8 -43.57 -22.77 18.69
CA GLY A 8 -44.36 -21.54 18.52
C GLY A 8 -44.07 -20.75 17.23
N GLN A 9 -44.61 -19.54 17.10
CA GLN A 9 -44.41 -18.71 15.90
C GLN A 9 -43.14 -17.86 15.97
N CYS A 10 -42.51 -17.62 14.81
CA CYS A 10 -41.37 -16.71 14.67
C CYS A 10 -41.81 -15.27 14.96
N LEU A 11 -41.25 -14.65 15.99
CA LEU A 11 -41.62 -13.30 16.41
C LEU A 11 -41.28 -12.21 15.37
N VAL A 12 -40.39 -12.53 14.41
CA VAL A 12 -39.99 -11.60 13.35
C VAL A 12 -40.98 -11.58 12.18
N CYS A 13 -41.43 -12.74 11.70
CA CYS A 13 -42.19 -12.84 10.46
C CYS A 13 -43.41 -13.79 10.51
N GLY A 14 -43.77 -14.33 11.67
CA GLY A 14 -44.94 -15.21 11.85
C GLY A 14 -44.81 -16.63 11.29
N ASP A 15 -43.70 -16.97 10.64
CA ASP A 15 -43.43 -18.33 10.13
C ASP A 15 -43.23 -19.33 11.29
N ARG A 16 -43.31 -20.64 11.02
CA ARG A 16 -43.09 -21.66 12.06
C ARG A 16 -41.70 -21.51 12.69
N SER A 17 -41.63 -21.38 14.01
CA SER A 17 -40.35 -21.22 14.71
C SER A 17 -39.53 -22.52 14.66
N ALA A 18 -38.21 -22.37 14.66
CA ALA A 18 -37.28 -23.47 14.82
C ALA A 18 -36.76 -23.57 16.28
N GLY A 19 -37.32 -22.76 17.18
CA GLY A 19 -36.86 -22.61 18.57
C GLY A 19 -36.21 -21.25 18.83
N LYS A 20 -35.51 -21.14 19.96
CA LYS A 20 -34.85 -19.90 20.39
C LYS A 20 -33.53 -19.67 19.66
N HIS A 21 -33.40 -18.56 18.96
CA HIS A 21 -32.22 -18.17 18.22
C HIS A 21 -31.88 -16.70 18.51
N TYR A 22 -30.67 -16.46 19.01
CA TYR A 22 -30.18 -15.13 19.39
C TYR A 22 -31.13 -14.41 20.37
N GLY A 23 -31.68 -15.13 21.34
CA GLY A 23 -32.54 -14.55 22.37
C GLY A 23 -34.05 -14.68 22.13
N VAL A 24 -34.52 -14.99 20.92
CA VAL A 24 -35.96 -14.97 20.60
C VAL A 24 -36.44 -16.21 19.84
N MET A 25 -37.74 -16.50 19.87
CA MET A 25 -38.34 -17.55 19.03
C MET A 25 -38.31 -17.12 17.55
N ALA A 26 -37.55 -17.84 16.73
CA ALA A 26 -37.35 -17.47 15.32
C ALA A 26 -37.29 -18.69 14.40
N CYS A 27 -37.74 -18.50 13.17
CA CYS A 27 -37.55 -19.48 12.10
C CYS A 27 -36.10 -19.49 11.60
N TYR A 28 -35.70 -20.54 10.88
CA TYR A 28 -34.37 -20.65 10.27
C TYR A 28 -34.05 -19.49 9.33
N GLY A 29 -35.07 -18.95 8.64
CA GLY A 29 -34.91 -17.82 7.73
C GLY A 29 -34.43 -16.55 8.45
N CYS A 30 -35.08 -16.17 9.56
CA CYS A 30 -34.73 -14.99 10.33
C CYS A 30 -33.44 -15.19 11.15
N LYS A 31 -33.19 -16.41 11.67
CA LYS A 31 -31.90 -16.79 12.26
C LYS A 31 -30.74 -16.55 11.28
N GLY A 32 -30.83 -17.14 10.09
CA GLY A 32 -29.77 -17.05 9.09
C GLY A 32 -29.59 -15.63 8.56
N PHE A 33 -30.68 -14.89 8.41
CA PHE A 33 -30.65 -13.48 8.02
C PHE A 33 -29.91 -12.64 9.07
N PHE A 34 -30.32 -12.70 10.34
CA PHE A 34 -29.71 -11.94 11.43
C PHE A 34 -28.21 -12.24 11.57
N ARG A 35 -27.83 -13.53 11.54
CA ARG A 35 -26.42 -13.94 11.61
C ARG A 35 -25.58 -13.35 10.48
N ARG A 36 -26.09 -13.37 9.24
CA ARG A 36 -25.37 -12.84 8.08
C ARG A 36 -25.23 -11.33 8.18
N THR A 37 -26.30 -10.62 8.52
CA THR A 37 -26.29 -9.16 8.65
C THR A 37 -25.28 -8.68 9.70
N ILE A 38 -25.22 -9.33 10.86
CA ILE A 38 -24.23 -8.99 11.91
C ILE A 38 -22.81 -9.35 11.47
N ARG A 39 -22.57 -10.56 10.93
CA ARG A 39 -21.21 -10.99 10.53
C ARG A 39 -20.59 -10.16 9.42
N SER A 40 -21.40 -9.69 8.47
CA SER A 40 -20.91 -8.87 7.35
C SER A 40 -20.99 -7.38 7.63
N ALA A 41 -21.36 -6.95 8.86
CA ALA A 41 -21.58 -5.55 9.23
C ALA A 41 -22.42 -4.75 8.21
N GLN A 42 -23.41 -5.41 7.59
CA GLN A 42 -24.12 -4.84 6.45
C GLN A 42 -25.15 -3.81 6.91
N THR A 43 -25.03 -2.57 6.43
CA THR A 43 -26.07 -1.55 6.56
C THR A 43 -27.09 -1.67 5.42
N TYR A 44 -28.37 -1.49 5.76
CA TYR A 44 -29.47 -1.49 4.78
C TYR A 44 -30.15 -0.13 4.79
N THR A 45 -30.80 0.23 3.68
CA THR A 45 -31.64 1.44 3.58
C THR A 45 -33.04 1.05 3.13
N CYS A 46 -34.08 1.58 3.79
CA CYS A 46 -35.45 1.39 3.31
C CYS A 46 -35.72 2.31 2.11
N ARG A 47 -36.38 1.78 1.07
CA ARG A 47 -36.81 2.56 -0.09
C ARG A 47 -38.18 3.25 0.11
N PHE A 48 -38.80 3.03 1.27
CA PHE A 48 -40.11 3.57 1.65
C PHE A 48 -39.98 4.28 3.02
N GLN A 49 -41.07 4.38 3.77
CA GLN A 49 -41.14 5.11 5.04
C GLN A 49 -40.70 4.29 6.27
N GLN A 50 -39.81 3.30 6.10
CA GLN A 50 -39.30 2.45 7.19
C GLN A 50 -40.39 1.69 8.00
N LYS A 51 -41.58 1.52 7.41
CA LYS A 51 -42.77 0.88 8.02
C LYS A 51 -43.27 -0.33 7.21
N CYS A 52 -42.38 -1.03 6.51
CA CYS A 52 -42.77 -2.19 5.70
C CYS A 52 -43.23 -3.34 6.61
N SER A 53 -44.35 -4.00 6.25
CA SER A 53 -44.81 -5.21 6.92
C SER A 53 -43.83 -6.37 6.70
N ILE A 54 -43.61 -7.17 7.74
CA ILE A 54 -42.73 -8.34 7.71
C ILE A 54 -43.55 -9.58 8.07
N ASP A 55 -43.98 -10.31 7.05
CA ASP A 55 -44.69 -11.59 7.16
C ASP A 55 -43.89 -12.70 6.45
N LYS A 56 -44.39 -13.95 6.51
CA LYS A 56 -43.69 -15.12 5.97
C LYS A 56 -43.34 -14.97 4.48
N ASP A 57 -44.25 -14.38 3.71
CA ASP A 57 -44.19 -14.35 2.25
C ASP A 57 -43.41 -13.12 1.75
N GLN A 58 -43.49 -11.99 2.46
CA GLN A 58 -42.91 -10.71 2.07
C GLN A 58 -41.72 -10.26 2.95
N ARG A 59 -41.26 -11.07 3.91
CA ARG A 59 -40.06 -10.76 4.74
C ARG A 59 -38.78 -10.47 3.95
N ASN A 60 -38.71 -10.78 2.66
CA ASN A 60 -37.55 -10.48 1.81
C ASN A 60 -37.68 -9.14 1.06
N ALA A 61 -38.86 -8.49 1.05
CA ALA A 61 -39.12 -7.28 0.29
C ALA A 61 -38.31 -6.07 0.79
N CYS A 62 -38.10 -5.95 2.11
CA CYS A 62 -37.30 -4.89 2.70
C CYS A 62 -36.34 -5.41 3.77
N ARG A 63 -35.05 -5.51 3.43
CA ARG A 63 -34.01 -5.97 4.36
C ARG A 63 -33.81 -5.03 5.55
N PHE A 64 -33.95 -3.71 5.34
CA PHE A 64 -33.88 -2.74 6.43
C PHE A 64 -34.97 -2.98 7.49
N CYS A 65 -36.24 -2.96 7.09
CA CYS A 65 -37.36 -3.15 8.02
C CYS A 65 -37.33 -4.53 8.68
N ARG A 66 -36.89 -5.57 7.95
CA ARG A 66 -36.72 -6.90 8.52
C ARG A 66 -35.63 -6.94 9.60
N PHE A 67 -34.49 -6.30 9.37
CA PHE A 67 -33.40 -6.25 10.35
C PHE A 67 -33.76 -5.40 11.56
N GLN A 68 -34.39 -4.24 11.34
CA GLN A 68 -34.98 -3.45 12.41
C GLN A 68 -35.98 -4.27 13.23
N ARG A 69 -36.85 -5.05 12.58
CA ARG A 69 -37.78 -5.93 13.27
C ARG A 69 -37.07 -7.02 14.08
N CYS A 70 -35.97 -7.60 13.58
CA CYS A 70 -35.14 -8.55 14.35
C CYS A 70 -34.63 -7.93 15.65
N LEU A 71 -34.10 -6.70 15.60
CA LEU A 71 -33.62 -5.99 16.78
C LEU A 71 -34.78 -5.64 17.73
N GLN A 72 -35.90 -5.14 17.20
CA GLN A 72 -37.09 -4.76 17.99
C GLN A 72 -37.71 -5.92 18.76
N VAL A 73 -37.69 -7.14 18.22
CA VAL A 73 -38.20 -8.31 18.94
C VAL A 73 -37.20 -8.87 19.96
N GLY A 74 -36.00 -8.31 20.03
CA GLY A 74 -34.97 -8.66 21.01
C GLY A 74 -33.92 -9.65 20.52
N MET A 75 -33.64 -9.73 19.21
CA MET A 75 -32.49 -10.51 18.76
C MET A 75 -31.18 -9.85 19.19
N GLU A 76 -30.36 -10.56 19.95
CA GLU A 76 -29.10 -10.08 20.52
C GLU A 76 -27.92 -10.28 19.55
N PRO A 77 -27.27 -9.21 19.05
CA PRO A 77 -26.10 -9.32 18.17
C PRO A 77 -24.92 -10.04 18.82
N ASP A 78 -24.67 -9.77 20.11
CA ASP A 78 -23.52 -10.28 20.87
C ASP A 78 -23.60 -11.80 21.13
N ALA A 79 -24.79 -12.40 21.00
CA ALA A 79 -24.97 -13.85 21.09
C ALA A 79 -24.33 -14.62 19.91
N ILE A 80 -23.87 -13.93 18.86
CA ILE A 80 -23.16 -14.51 17.73
C ILE A 80 -21.67 -14.64 18.08
N ARG A 81 -21.28 -15.83 18.54
CA ARG A 81 -19.86 -16.14 18.81
C ARG A 81 -19.01 -16.00 17.53
N PRO A 82 -17.76 -15.48 17.63
CA PRO A 82 -16.75 -15.66 16.58
C PRO A 82 -16.52 -17.16 16.35
N ASP A 83 -16.25 -17.55 15.11
CA ASP A 83 -16.39 -18.92 14.60
C ASP A 83 -15.84 -20.01 15.54
N ARG A 84 -16.62 -21.10 15.72
CA ARG A 84 -16.15 -22.30 16.42
C ARG A 84 -15.36 -23.19 15.46
N ASP A 85 -14.27 -23.75 15.95
CA ASP A 85 -13.43 -24.75 15.29
C ASP A 85 -14.24 -25.93 14.74
N ILE A 86 -13.84 -26.38 13.54
CA ILE A 86 -14.48 -27.48 12.81
C ILE A 86 -14.18 -28.81 13.53
N ILE A 87 -15.11 -29.25 14.39
CA ILE A 87 -15.07 -30.58 14.99
C ILE A 87 -15.51 -31.62 13.93
N GLY A 88 -14.56 -32.47 13.54
CA GLY A 88 -14.76 -33.89 13.19
C GLY A 88 -15.62 -34.23 11.95
N LYS A 89 -14.96 -34.63 10.86
CA LYS A 89 -15.62 -35.32 9.72
C LYS A 89 -16.06 -36.74 10.12
N GLN A 90 -17.36 -36.98 10.30
CA GLN A 90 -17.88 -38.36 10.21
C GLN A 90 -17.98 -38.77 8.74
N LYS A 91 -17.31 -39.88 8.38
CA LYS A 91 -17.31 -40.47 7.04
C LYS A 91 -18.68 -41.11 6.73
N ASN A 92 -19.41 -40.58 5.74
CA ASN A 92 -20.61 -41.23 5.20
C ASN A 92 -20.23 -42.15 4.00
N PRO A 93 -20.45 -43.48 4.04
CA PRO A 93 -19.86 -44.44 3.08
C PRO A 93 -20.43 -44.45 1.65
N ARG A 94 -21.41 -43.60 1.30
CA ARG A 94 -22.16 -43.74 0.03
C ARG A 94 -21.55 -43.07 -1.21
N ARG A 95 -20.39 -42.41 -1.12
CA ARG A 95 -19.84 -41.62 -2.25
C ARG A 95 -18.96 -42.41 -3.24
N LYS A 96 -18.79 -43.72 -3.07
CA LYS A 96 -17.87 -44.56 -3.89
C LYS A 96 -18.38 -45.02 -5.26
N LYS A 97 -19.58 -44.64 -5.72
CA LYS A 97 -20.12 -45.08 -7.03
C LYS A 97 -20.12 -44.04 -8.15
N ILE A 98 -19.64 -42.80 -7.93
CA ILE A 98 -19.56 -41.75 -8.95
C ILE A 98 -18.10 -41.39 -9.21
N LEU A 99 -17.27 -42.39 -9.51
CA LEU A 99 -15.82 -42.26 -9.83
C LEU A 99 -15.45 -43.02 -11.11
N LYS A 100 -16.41 -43.36 -11.97
CA LYS A 100 -16.17 -44.01 -13.26
C LYS A 100 -16.99 -43.36 -14.37
N ARG A 101 -16.62 -42.12 -14.71
CA ARG A 101 -16.78 -41.46 -16.02
C ARG A 101 -16.08 -40.09 -15.97
N GLN A 102 -14.76 -40.14 -15.78
CA GLN A 102 -13.78 -39.09 -16.06
C GLN A 102 -13.45 -39.16 -17.56
N ASP A 103 -13.08 -38.13 -18.31
CA ASP A 103 -12.77 -36.72 -18.02
C ASP A 103 -13.01 -35.95 -19.34
N SER A 104 -13.88 -34.94 -19.35
CA SER A 104 -13.92 -33.89 -20.37
C SER A 104 -14.57 -32.63 -19.81
N SER A 105 -13.79 -31.54 -19.83
CA SER A 105 -14.15 -30.13 -20.01
C SER A 105 -14.99 -29.34 -18.96
N LEU A 106 -14.40 -28.18 -18.61
CA LEU A 106 -15.02 -26.86 -18.28
C LEU A 106 -15.41 -26.53 -16.81
N SER A 107 -14.55 -25.69 -16.24
CA SER A 107 -14.77 -24.40 -15.53
C SER A 107 -16.19 -23.84 -15.32
N ILE A 108 -16.27 -22.95 -14.31
CA ILE A 108 -17.25 -21.85 -14.01
C ILE A 108 -18.16 -22.15 -12.80
N SER A 109 -18.40 -21.28 -11.81
CA SER A 109 -17.80 -20.05 -11.28
C SER A 109 -18.54 -19.71 -9.97
N TYR A 110 -17.95 -18.88 -9.10
CA TYR A 110 -18.62 -18.31 -7.93
C TYR A 110 -19.49 -17.09 -8.34
N PRO A 111 -20.60 -16.78 -7.62
CA PRO A 111 -21.39 -15.59 -7.91
C PRO A 111 -20.60 -14.31 -7.61
N GLN A 112 -20.23 -13.62 -8.69
CA GLN A 112 -19.69 -12.28 -8.74
C GLN A 112 -20.77 -11.29 -8.27
N THR A 113 -20.48 -10.49 -7.23
CA THR A 113 -20.92 -9.09 -7.24
C THR A 113 -20.38 -8.45 -8.51
N PRO A 114 -21.07 -7.49 -9.16
CA PRO A 114 -20.63 -6.95 -10.45
C PRO A 114 -19.15 -6.56 -10.37
N GLU A 115 -18.32 -7.38 -11.01
CA GLU A 115 -16.89 -7.21 -11.07
C GLU A 115 -16.64 -5.91 -11.81
N MET A 116 -16.03 -4.95 -11.12
CA MET A 116 -15.10 -4.07 -11.80
C MET A 116 -13.79 -4.84 -11.95
N PRO A 117 -13.36 -5.19 -13.16
CA PRO A 117 -12.08 -5.86 -13.38
C PRO A 117 -10.96 -4.82 -13.26
N VAL A 118 -10.49 -4.51 -12.03
CA VAL A 118 -9.39 -3.55 -11.84
C VAL A 118 -8.37 -3.93 -10.73
N GLU A 119 -8.61 -4.90 -9.83
CA GLU A 119 -7.67 -5.13 -8.70
C GLU A 119 -6.38 -5.89 -9.08
N ASP A 120 -6.43 -6.91 -9.96
CA ASP A 120 -5.23 -7.54 -10.54
C ASP A 120 -4.35 -6.55 -11.34
N SER A 121 -4.94 -5.41 -11.74
CA SER A 121 -4.23 -4.39 -12.51
C SER A 121 -3.38 -3.46 -11.65
N LEU A 122 -3.68 -3.28 -10.35
CA LEU A 122 -3.04 -2.20 -9.59
C LEU A 122 -1.54 -2.45 -9.41
N ILE A 123 -1.13 -3.66 -9.02
CA ILE A 123 0.30 -3.99 -8.92
C ILE A 123 0.99 -3.87 -10.29
N SER A 124 0.33 -4.27 -11.38
CA SER A 124 0.89 -4.09 -12.72
C SER A 124 1.05 -2.61 -13.08
N ILE A 125 0.11 -1.74 -12.68
CA ILE A 125 0.23 -0.28 -12.83
C ILE A 125 1.40 0.23 -12.00
N LEU A 126 1.58 -0.22 -10.75
CA LEU A 126 2.71 0.19 -9.91
C LEU A 126 4.06 -0.24 -10.51
N ILE A 127 4.14 -1.42 -11.14
CA ILE A 127 5.33 -1.88 -11.86
C ILE A 127 5.62 -0.97 -13.06
N ASP A 128 4.58 -0.63 -13.85
CA ASP A 128 4.73 0.30 -14.98
C ASP A 128 5.17 1.69 -14.52
N ILE A 129 4.65 2.18 -13.39
CA ILE A 129 5.11 3.45 -12.78
C ILE A 129 6.59 3.35 -12.41
N GLU A 130 7.04 2.27 -11.76
CA GLU A 130 8.46 2.05 -11.42
C GLU A 130 9.34 2.01 -12.67
N LEU A 131 8.88 1.32 -13.73
CA LEU A 131 9.61 1.18 -14.98
C LEU A 131 9.81 2.55 -15.64
N ARG A 132 8.75 3.36 -15.73
CA ARG A 132 8.82 4.72 -16.27
C ARG A 132 9.63 5.66 -15.39
N ALA A 133 9.49 5.56 -14.06
CA ALA A 133 10.26 6.35 -13.11
C ALA A 133 11.76 6.01 -13.14
N SER A 134 12.11 4.80 -13.57
CA SER A 134 13.47 4.29 -13.72
C SER A 134 14.05 4.52 -15.12
N ALA A 135 13.20 4.63 -16.14
CA ALA A 135 13.64 4.93 -17.49
C ALA A 135 14.45 6.23 -17.52
N GLY A 136 15.50 6.24 -18.34
CA GLY A 136 16.08 7.49 -18.82
C GLY A 136 15.25 8.02 -19.99
N GLN A 137 15.34 9.31 -20.31
CA GLN A 137 14.83 9.73 -21.61
C GLN A 137 15.75 9.19 -22.71
N LEU A 138 15.18 8.40 -23.62
CA LEU A 138 15.80 8.08 -24.90
C LEU A 138 15.99 9.39 -25.66
N ASN A 139 17.21 9.67 -26.12
CA ASN A 139 17.51 10.78 -27.02
C ASN A 139 16.64 10.68 -28.29
N ASN A 140 15.43 11.23 -28.25
CA ASN A 140 14.63 11.47 -29.43
C ASN A 140 14.79 12.94 -29.79
N GLU A 141 15.68 13.13 -30.74
CA GLU A 141 15.94 14.34 -31.52
C GLU A 141 16.63 15.51 -30.81
N ASN A 142 17.76 15.89 -31.40
CA ASN A 142 18.45 17.16 -31.24
C ASN A 142 17.51 18.35 -31.50
N ILE A 143 16.65 18.68 -30.54
CA ILE A 143 16.08 20.02 -30.44
C ILE A 143 17.01 20.76 -29.49
N GLY A 144 17.71 21.76 -30.01
CA GLY A 144 18.67 22.56 -29.28
C GLY A 144 18.02 23.28 -28.10
N PHE A 145 17.93 22.60 -26.96
CA PHE A 145 17.63 23.21 -25.69
C PHE A 145 18.94 23.70 -25.09
N THR A 146 19.04 25.02 -24.94
CA THR A 146 20.07 25.67 -24.16
C THR A 146 20.14 25.02 -22.78
N ARG A 147 21.32 24.51 -22.40
CA ARG A 147 21.64 24.13 -21.01
C ARG A 147 21.07 25.17 -20.07
N VAL A 148 20.03 24.83 -19.32
CA VAL A 148 19.61 25.65 -18.19
C VAL A 148 20.72 25.50 -17.17
N LYS A 149 21.58 26.52 -17.04
CA LYS A 149 22.49 26.61 -15.91
C LYS A 149 21.63 26.44 -14.65
N ALA A 150 22.10 25.62 -13.70
CA ALA A 150 21.46 25.46 -12.40
C ALA A 150 21.08 26.84 -11.87
N ASP A 151 19.77 27.13 -11.90
CA ASP A 151 19.24 28.34 -11.33
C ASP A 151 19.51 28.27 -9.82
N PRO A 152 20.13 29.29 -9.19
CA PRO A 152 20.32 29.30 -7.75
C PRO A 152 19.02 29.14 -6.96
N ASP A 153 17.86 29.44 -7.56
CA ASP A 153 16.54 29.35 -6.92
C ASP A 153 15.72 28.18 -7.49
N VAL A 154 16.10 26.93 -7.18
CA VAL A 154 15.37 25.75 -7.64
C VAL A 154 14.04 25.62 -6.91
N ASP A 155 12.95 25.98 -7.58
CA ASP A 155 11.58 25.75 -7.11
C ASP A 155 11.13 24.30 -7.38
N LEU A 156 10.82 23.54 -6.33
CA LEU A 156 10.32 22.17 -6.46
C LEU A 156 8.98 22.09 -7.20
N ALA A 157 8.14 23.12 -7.13
CA ALA A 157 6.87 23.15 -7.86
C ALA A 157 7.13 23.14 -9.37
N SER A 158 8.15 23.89 -9.82
CA SER A 158 8.60 23.89 -11.22
C SER A 158 9.04 22.51 -11.70
N LEU A 159 9.58 21.65 -10.84
CA LEU A 159 10.01 20.28 -11.22
C LEU A 159 8.82 19.38 -11.60
N PHE A 160 7.64 19.62 -11.04
CA PHE A 160 6.40 18.90 -11.40
C PHE A 160 5.79 19.39 -12.72
N VAL A 161 6.10 20.61 -13.17
CA VAL A 161 5.54 21.21 -14.38
C VAL A 161 6.50 21.11 -15.56
N ASN A 162 7.77 21.39 -15.31
CA ASN A 162 8.82 21.58 -16.30
C ASN A 162 9.91 20.50 -16.19
N ALA A 163 9.53 19.25 -15.91
CA ALA A 163 10.47 18.13 -15.81
C ALA A 163 11.39 17.98 -17.05
N HIS A 164 10.91 18.39 -18.23
CA HIS A 164 11.67 18.41 -19.49
C HIS A 164 12.86 19.38 -19.49
N LEU A 165 12.95 20.34 -18.56
CA LEU A 165 14.11 21.23 -18.46
C LEU A 165 15.32 20.56 -17.78
N TYR A 166 15.12 19.39 -17.17
CA TYR A 166 16.13 18.65 -16.41
C TYR A 166 16.51 17.32 -17.06
N ILE A 167 16.32 17.20 -18.38
CA ILE A 167 16.54 15.95 -19.15
C ILE A 167 17.96 15.41 -18.95
N ASP A 168 18.97 16.29 -18.96
CA ASP A 168 20.38 15.91 -18.79
C ASP A 168 20.66 15.21 -17.45
N ASP A 169 19.83 15.45 -16.43
CA ASP A 169 19.95 14.87 -15.09
C ASP A 169 19.14 13.57 -14.91
N MET A 170 18.33 13.19 -15.89
CA MET A 170 17.43 12.03 -15.85
C MET A 170 18.00 10.81 -16.58
N PHE A 171 19.20 10.38 -16.18
CA PHE A 171 19.81 9.14 -16.71
C PHE A 171 19.01 7.88 -16.31
N GLU A 172 19.16 6.79 -17.06
CA GLU A 172 18.50 5.52 -16.75
C GLU A 172 18.97 4.95 -15.41
N ILE A 173 18.02 4.66 -14.52
CA ILE A 173 18.32 4.04 -13.23
C ILE A 173 18.75 2.60 -13.48
N SER A 174 19.98 2.29 -13.10
CA SER A 174 20.52 0.94 -13.21
C SER A 174 21.42 0.62 -12.02
N TYR A 175 21.43 -0.65 -11.64
CA TYR A 175 22.24 -1.17 -10.54
C TYR A 175 23.07 -2.34 -11.07
N GLY A 176 24.28 -2.49 -10.55
CA GLY A 176 25.16 -3.58 -10.94
C GLY A 176 26.57 -3.38 -10.40
N PRO A 177 27.47 -4.34 -10.64
CA PRO A 177 28.86 -4.20 -10.25
C PRO A 177 29.45 -2.96 -10.91
N GLY A 178 30.01 -2.08 -10.09
CA GLY A 178 30.66 -0.86 -10.53
C GLY A 178 31.73 -0.41 -9.53
N ARG A 179 32.29 0.77 -9.79
CA ARG A 179 33.37 1.34 -8.98
C ARG A 179 32.81 2.07 -7.75
N VAL A 180 33.67 2.27 -6.77
CA VAL A 180 33.36 3.12 -5.62
C VAL A 180 33.00 4.52 -6.11
N ALA A 181 31.89 5.05 -5.61
CA ALA A 181 31.33 6.32 -6.07
C ALA A 181 32.27 7.50 -5.77
N SER A 182 32.36 8.45 -6.70
CA SER A 182 32.86 9.79 -6.38
C SER A 182 31.79 10.63 -5.68
N THR A 183 32.18 11.80 -5.16
CA THR A 183 31.20 12.74 -4.57
C THR A 183 30.16 13.22 -5.59
N GLU A 184 30.56 13.39 -6.85
CA GLU A 184 29.68 13.78 -7.96
C GLU A 184 28.70 12.65 -8.32
N GLU A 185 29.17 11.41 -8.35
CA GLU A 185 28.31 10.24 -8.58
C GLU A 185 27.30 10.06 -7.44
N LEU A 186 27.70 10.34 -6.19
CA LEU A 186 26.77 10.33 -5.05
C LEU A 186 25.68 11.40 -5.18
N LYS A 187 26.06 12.64 -5.51
CA LYS A 187 25.12 13.75 -5.74
C LYS A 187 24.16 13.44 -6.88
N ALA A 188 24.68 12.97 -8.02
CA ALA A 188 23.90 12.60 -9.19
C ALA A 188 22.90 11.47 -8.87
N ALA A 189 23.29 10.47 -8.07
CA ALA A 189 22.39 9.41 -7.64
C ALA A 189 21.22 9.94 -6.79
N PHE A 190 21.49 10.81 -5.81
CA PHE A 190 20.42 11.42 -5.00
C PHE A 190 19.51 12.32 -5.83
N LYS A 191 20.07 13.19 -6.67
CA LYS A 191 19.31 14.05 -7.59
C LYS A 191 18.40 13.23 -8.50
N ARG A 192 18.92 12.16 -9.11
CA ARG A 192 18.13 11.25 -9.95
C ARG A 192 16.98 10.60 -9.18
N LYS A 193 17.19 10.26 -7.91
CA LYS A 193 16.14 9.73 -7.04
C LYS A 193 15.08 10.75 -6.70
N VAL A 194 15.40 12.05 -6.61
CA VAL A 194 14.38 13.10 -6.48
C VAL A 194 13.44 13.07 -7.68
N PHE A 195 13.97 13.07 -8.91
CA PHE A 195 13.14 12.99 -10.11
C PHE A 195 12.31 11.70 -10.20
N SER A 196 12.89 10.57 -9.78
CA SER A 196 12.15 9.30 -9.71
C SER A 196 10.97 9.39 -8.71
N CYS A 197 11.19 10.02 -7.56
CA CYS A 197 10.15 10.26 -6.55
C CYS A 197 9.06 11.20 -7.08
N ILE A 198 9.42 12.27 -7.79
CA ILE A 198 8.49 13.19 -8.44
C ILE A 198 7.59 12.45 -9.43
N HIS A 199 8.15 11.60 -10.29
CA HIS A 199 7.38 10.79 -11.24
C HIS A 199 6.40 9.85 -10.52
N TRP A 200 6.87 9.19 -9.45
CA TRP A 200 6.00 8.35 -8.62
C TRP A 200 4.85 9.14 -7.98
N ILE A 201 5.14 10.29 -7.39
CA ILE A 201 4.14 11.18 -6.79
C ILE A 201 3.13 11.62 -7.84
N ASP A 202 3.59 12.06 -9.00
CA ASP A 202 2.71 12.53 -10.08
C ASP A 202 1.75 11.43 -10.56
N ALA A 203 2.25 10.21 -10.77
CA ALA A 203 1.45 9.07 -11.18
C ALA A 203 0.43 8.65 -10.11
N LEU A 204 0.85 8.56 -8.85
CA LEU A 204 -0.04 8.17 -7.74
C LEU A 204 -1.10 9.23 -7.45
N PHE A 205 -0.74 10.51 -7.52
CA PHE A 205 -1.70 11.61 -7.40
C PHE A 205 -2.72 11.61 -8.55
N SER A 206 -2.27 11.32 -9.77
CA SER A 206 -3.17 11.15 -10.92
C SER A 206 -4.14 9.98 -10.71
N LEU A 207 -3.68 8.86 -10.16
CA LEU A 207 -4.54 7.73 -9.78
C LEU A 207 -5.52 8.07 -8.65
N ALA A 208 -5.14 8.95 -7.74
CA ALA A 208 -5.99 9.45 -6.65
C ALA A 208 -6.91 10.62 -7.07
N GLY A 209 -6.82 11.11 -8.31
CA GLY A 209 -7.60 12.25 -8.78
C GLY A 209 -7.21 13.59 -8.14
N VAL A 210 -5.95 13.74 -7.70
CA VAL A 210 -5.42 14.96 -7.08
C VAL A 210 -4.44 15.65 -8.04
N SER A 211 -4.68 16.94 -8.32
CA SER A 211 -3.88 17.72 -9.28
C SER A 211 -3.00 18.82 -8.66
N SER A 212 -3.16 19.08 -7.37
CA SER A 212 -2.48 20.17 -6.65
C SER A 212 -0.96 19.99 -6.58
N ILE A 213 -0.21 20.85 -7.28
CA ILE A 213 1.26 20.82 -7.29
C ILE A 213 1.83 21.12 -5.89
N ARG A 214 1.25 22.06 -5.16
CA ARG A 214 1.67 22.39 -3.79
C ARG A 214 1.62 21.16 -2.89
N GLU A 215 0.54 20.39 -2.96
CA GLU A 215 0.38 19.17 -2.16
C GLU A 215 1.32 18.05 -2.62
N LYS A 216 1.65 17.98 -3.93
CA LYS A 216 2.70 17.08 -4.43
C LYS A 216 4.08 17.41 -3.85
N VAL A 217 4.42 18.70 -3.75
CA VAL A 217 5.67 19.18 -3.12
C VAL A 217 5.67 18.83 -1.61
N CYS A 218 4.55 19.05 -0.91
CA CYS A 218 4.40 18.67 0.50
C CYS A 218 4.70 17.18 0.73
N VAL A 219 4.14 16.30 -0.11
CA VAL A 219 4.43 14.86 -0.05
C VAL A 219 5.90 14.57 -0.37
N LEU A 220 6.47 15.19 -1.42
CA LEU A 220 7.88 15.01 -1.77
C LEU A 220 8.81 15.31 -0.58
N LYS A 221 8.66 16.48 0.06
CA LYS A 221 9.44 16.87 1.24
C LYS A 221 9.26 15.88 2.39
N SER A 222 8.03 15.39 2.59
CA SER A 222 7.70 14.46 3.68
C SER A 222 8.25 13.05 3.50
N VAL A 223 8.32 12.52 2.27
CA VAL A 223 8.57 11.07 2.03
C VAL A 223 9.91 10.77 1.36
N PHE A 224 10.60 11.77 0.81
CA PHE A 224 11.76 11.53 -0.05
C PHE A 224 12.86 10.69 0.61
N ALA A 225 13.21 10.96 1.87
CA ALA A 225 14.22 10.18 2.59
C ALA A 225 13.86 8.68 2.67
N GLN A 226 12.63 8.38 3.07
CA GLN A 226 12.11 7.02 3.19
C GLN A 226 12.07 6.33 1.82
N TYR A 227 11.54 7.02 0.81
CA TYR A 227 11.51 6.53 -0.56
C TYR A 227 12.92 6.19 -1.07
N CYS A 228 13.86 7.14 -0.98
CA CYS A 228 15.20 7.00 -1.54
C CYS A 228 15.95 5.84 -0.90
N LEU A 229 15.95 5.77 0.44
CA LEU A 229 16.67 4.70 1.16
C LEU A 229 16.03 3.33 0.94
N PHE A 230 14.70 3.24 1.00
CA PHE A 230 14.01 1.97 0.75
C PHE A 230 14.26 1.45 -0.66
N ALA A 231 14.07 2.30 -1.68
CA ALA A 231 14.22 1.89 -3.08
C ALA A 231 15.64 1.37 -3.35
N GLN A 232 16.67 2.05 -2.84
CA GLN A 232 18.05 1.62 -3.04
C GLN A 232 18.44 0.40 -2.18
N ALA A 233 17.92 0.30 -0.96
CA ALA A 233 18.13 -0.87 -0.11
C ALA A 233 17.46 -2.13 -0.68
N ALA A 234 16.23 -2.00 -1.19
CA ALA A 234 15.51 -3.10 -1.83
C ALA A 234 16.25 -3.62 -3.07
N ARG A 235 16.70 -2.72 -3.95
CA ARG A 235 17.47 -3.11 -5.13
C ARG A 235 18.83 -3.72 -4.76
N THR A 236 19.55 -3.14 -3.79
CA THR A 236 20.79 -3.72 -3.24
C THR A 236 20.58 -5.15 -2.72
N ALA A 237 19.50 -5.38 -1.97
CA ALA A 237 19.17 -6.70 -1.41
C ALA A 237 18.86 -7.74 -2.50
N GLN A 238 18.26 -7.32 -3.61
CA GLN A 238 17.87 -8.19 -4.73
C GLN A 238 19.06 -8.56 -5.64
N ILE A 239 20.00 -7.64 -5.87
CA ILE A 239 21.09 -7.84 -6.84
C ILE A 239 22.35 -8.46 -6.24
N SER A 240 22.56 -8.33 -4.92
CA SER A 240 23.79 -8.80 -4.28
C SER A 240 23.54 -9.39 -2.91
N ILE A 241 24.29 -10.46 -2.61
CA ILE A 241 24.36 -11.08 -1.27
C ILE A 241 25.49 -10.51 -0.41
N ASP A 242 26.39 -9.71 -0.99
CA ASP A 242 27.50 -9.10 -0.25
C ASP A 242 26.96 -8.19 0.88
N PRO A 243 27.36 -8.42 2.14
CA PRO A 243 26.94 -7.58 3.26
C PRO A 243 27.66 -6.24 3.33
N ASN A 244 28.71 -6.03 2.52
CA ASN A 244 29.60 -4.86 2.63
C ASN A 244 29.47 -3.83 1.50
N THR A 245 28.56 -4.04 0.54
CA THR A 245 28.43 -3.17 -0.63
C THR A 245 26.99 -2.70 -0.78
N PHE A 246 26.81 -1.38 -0.83
CA PHE A 246 25.56 -0.72 -1.15
C PHE A 246 25.60 -0.18 -2.58
N PHE A 247 24.54 -0.39 -3.36
CA PHE A 247 24.53 -0.05 -4.79
C PHE A 247 23.70 1.20 -5.04
N LEU A 248 24.28 2.13 -5.79
CA LEU A 248 23.62 3.35 -6.23
C LEU A 248 22.89 3.16 -7.57
N CYS A 249 21.89 4.00 -7.82
CA CYS A 249 21.06 3.96 -9.03
C CYS A 249 21.77 4.38 -10.33
N ASN A 250 23.06 4.70 -10.28
CA ASN A 250 23.93 5.02 -11.41
C ASN A 250 25.06 4.00 -11.58
N ARG A 251 24.88 2.78 -11.07
CA ARG A 251 25.88 1.68 -11.04
C ARG A 251 27.13 1.94 -10.20
N ALA A 252 27.28 3.09 -9.56
CA ALA A 252 28.32 3.27 -8.57
C ALA A 252 28.01 2.48 -7.29
N ILE A 253 29.03 2.21 -6.49
CA ILE A 253 28.88 1.49 -5.21
C ILE A 253 29.40 2.32 -4.04
N LEU A 254 28.82 2.08 -2.86
CA LEU A 254 29.31 2.59 -1.59
C LEU A 254 29.76 1.40 -0.74
N PRO A 255 31.06 1.27 -0.44
CA PRO A 255 31.52 0.26 0.51
C PRO A 255 31.02 0.60 1.91
N ARG A 256 30.88 -0.43 2.75
CA ARG A 256 30.42 -0.32 4.14
C ARG A 256 31.13 0.78 4.93
N VAL A 257 32.43 0.93 4.66
CA VAL A 257 33.24 2.06 5.14
C VAL A 257 33.59 2.92 3.92
N PRO A 258 32.86 4.03 3.69
CA PRO A 258 33.13 4.90 2.56
C PRO A 258 34.52 5.54 2.64
N PRO A 259 35.15 5.82 1.49
CA PRO A 259 36.30 6.72 1.39
C PRO A 259 36.10 8.07 2.10
N ARG A 260 37.21 8.70 2.51
CA ARG A 260 37.21 9.92 3.31
C ARG A 260 36.49 11.10 2.62
N ASP A 261 36.69 11.27 1.33
CA ASP A 261 36.04 12.30 0.50
C ASP A 261 34.51 12.18 0.52
N LEU A 262 33.98 10.95 0.51
CA LEU A 262 32.55 10.71 0.65
C LEU A 262 32.02 10.98 2.07
N ILE A 263 32.83 10.71 3.11
CA ILE A 263 32.47 11.03 4.50
C ILE A 263 32.45 12.54 4.72
N GLU A 264 33.39 13.28 4.13
CA GLU A 264 33.49 14.74 4.23
C GLU A 264 32.29 15.47 3.60
N THR A 265 31.47 14.78 2.79
CA THR A 265 30.17 15.31 2.34
C THR A 265 29.15 15.49 3.47
N ASN A 266 29.38 14.87 4.63
CA ASN A 266 28.45 14.73 5.77
C ASN A 266 27.12 14.01 5.47
N LEU A 267 26.77 13.76 4.21
CA LEU A 267 25.59 12.98 3.82
C LEU A 267 25.66 11.54 4.37
N LEU A 268 26.87 10.98 4.41
CA LEU A 268 27.14 9.61 4.86
C LEU A 268 27.67 9.54 6.31
N ALA A 269 27.55 10.63 7.08
CA ALA A 269 27.94 10.66 8.49
C ALA A 269 27.17 9.64 9.35
N ASN A 270 27.55 9.48 10.61
CA ASN A 270 26.86 8.59 11.56
C ASN A 270 26.84 7.11 11.15
N ASN A 271 27.85 6.68 10.39
CA ASN A 271 27.95 5.33 9.80
C ASN A 271 26.73 4.96 8.95
N MET A 272 26.21 5.93 8.19
CA MET A 272 24.95 5.80 7.43
C MET A 272 24.90 4.53 6.58
N ILE A 273 25.97 4.22 5.83
CA ILE A 273 25.99 3.05 4.94
C ILE A 273 25.94 1.73 5.71
N ALA A 274 26.70 1.61 6.80
CA ALA A 274 26.63 0.42 7.66
C ALA A 274 25.23 0.22 8.26
N ARG A 275 24.58 1.30 8.71
CA ARG A 275 23.20 1.25 9.22
C ARG A 275 22.19 0.84 8.15
N VAL A 276 22.27 1.40 6.95
CA VAL A 276 21.39 1.01 5.83
C VAL A 276 21.59 -0.46 5.47
N LEU A 277 22.84 -0.94 5.44
CA LEU A 277 23.15 -2.35 5.17
C LEU A 277 22.56 -3.29 6.23
N ASP A 278 22.71 -2.94 7.51
CA ASP A 278 22.31 -3.81 8.63
C ASP A 278 20.81 -3.73 8.94
N GLU A 279 20.23 -2.54 8.91
CA GLU A 279 18.85 -2.28 9.33
C GLU A 279 17.84 -2.34 8.18
N LEU A 280 18.27 -2.15 6.92
CA LEU A 280 17.36 -2.15 5.76
C LEU A 280 17.67 -3.27 4.76
N VAL A 281 18.91 -3.35 4.25
CA VAL A 281 19.27 -4.32 3.21
C VAL A 281 19.20 -5.75 3.73
N LEU A 282 19.81 -6.03 4.89
CA LEU A 282 19.87 -7.38 5.44
C LEU A 282 18.48 -7.95 5.79
N PRO A 283 17.57 -7.23 6.48
CA PRO A 283 16.20 -7.68 6.68
C PRO A 283 15.43 -7.89 5.38
N THR A 284 15.57 -6.97 4.43
CA THR A 284 14.92 -7.06 3.11
C THR A 284 15.36 -8.31 2.35
N ARG A 285 16.66 -8.64 2.42
CA ARG A 285 17.23 -9.85 1.82
C ARG A 285 16.71 -11.12 2.50
N ARG A 286 16.65 -11.15 3.84
CA ARG A 286 16.17 -12.31 4.63
C ARG A 286 14.73 -12.70 4.31
N ILE A 287 13.87 -11.73 4.02
CA ILE A 287 12.46 -12.00 3.69
C ILE A 287 12.24 -12.31 2.20
N HIS A 288 13.30 -12.26 1.39
CA HIS A 288 13.25 -12.40 -0.06
C HIS A 288 12.18 -11.47 -0.68
N LEU A 289 12.36 -10.16 -0.47
CA LEU A 289 11.46 -9.15 -1.00
C LEU A 289 11.46 -9.21 -2.53
N SER A 290 10.30 -9.53 -3.09
CA SER A 290 10.10 -9.56 -4.54
C SER A 290 9.85 -8.16 -5.12
N GLU A 291 9.93 -8.03 -6.44
CA GLU A 291 9.66 -6.76 -7.13
C GLU A 291 8.23 -6.24 -6.92
N CYS A 292 7.21 -7.10 -7.05
CA CYS A 292 5.82 -6.71 -6.79
C CYS A 292 5.59 -6.18 -5.38
N GLU A 293 6.25 -6.79 -4.38
CA GLU A 293 6.14 -6.33 -2.99
C GLU A 293 6.91 -5.03 -2.77
N ALA A 294 8.08 -4.87 -3.42
CA ALA A 294 8.86 -3.66 -3.37
C ALA A 294 8.09 -2.46 -3.94
N VAL A 295 7.47 -2.58 -5.13
CA VAL A 295 6.69 -1.46 -5.72
C VAL A 295 5.44 -1.13 -4.90
N ALA A 296 4.79 -2.12 -4.29
CA ALA A 296 3.67 -1.89 -3.38
C ALA A 296 4.10 -1.13 -2.12
N LEU A 297 5.21 -1.54 -1.49
CA LEU A 297 5.76 -0.84 -0.32
C LEU A 297 6.23 0.58 -0.68
N THR A 298 6.86 0.77 -1.85
CA THR A 298 7.21 2.10 -2.39
C THR A 298 5.97 2.99 -2.50
N ALA A 299 4.88 2.49 -3.11
CA ALA A 299 3.64 3.24 -3.21
C ALA A 299 3.05 3.55 -1.83
N MET A 300 3.10 2.60 -0.87
CA MET A 300 2.62 2.83 0.50
C MET A 300 3.44 3.86 1.29
N ILE A 301 4.72 4.03 0.99
CA ILE A 301 5.59 5.07 1.57
C ILE A 301 5.20 6.44 1.01
N ILE A 302 4.96 6.52 -0.30
CA ILE A 302 4.66 7.78 -0.99
C ILE A 302 3.23 8.26 -0.70
N LEU A 303 2.27 7.33 -0.58
CA LEU A 303 0.88 7.62 -0.20
C LEU A 303 0.80 7.92 1.30
N ASN A 304 1.38 9.06 1.71
CA ASN A 304 1.39 9.53 3.09
C ASN A 304 0.27 10.57 3.33
N PRO A 305 -0.88 10.17 3.92
CA PRO A 305 -1.95 11.11 4.24
C PRO A 305 -1.59 12.05 5.40
N GLU A 306 -0.50 11.80 6.12
CA GLU A 306 -0.04 12.61 7.27
C GLU A 306 0.99 13.67 6.86
N ALA A 307 1.25 13.84 5.56
CA ALA A 307 2.19 14.85 5.10
C ALA A 307 1.71 16.28 5.49
N PRO A 308 2.58 17.13 6.06
CA PRO A 308 2.21 18.50 6.41
C PRO A 308 1.77 19.30 5.18
N GLY A 309 0.72 20.13 5.31
CA GLY A 309 0.25 21.03 4.23
C GLY A 309 -0.82 20.43 3.30
N LEU A 310 -1.24 19.18 3.53
CA LEU A 310 -2.33 18.55 2.79
C LEU A 310 -3.72 19.04 3.18
N SER A 311 -4.62 19.10 2.20
CA SER A 311 -6.05 19.34 2.43
C SER A 311 -6.74 18.07 2.93
N PRO A 312 -7.83 18.17 3.72
CA PRO A 312 -8.58 17.01 4.22
C PRO A 312 -9.07 16.08 3.09
N ARG A 313 -9.39 16.65 1.92
CA ARG A 313 -9.76 15.87 0.73
C ARG A 313 -8.58 15.03 0.24
N THR A 314 -7.42 15.64 0.02
CA THR A 314 -6.22 14.92 -0.43
C THR A 314 -5.80 13.85 0.58
N MET A 315 -5.84 14.15 1.88
CA MET A 315 -5.58 13.16 2.93
C MET A 315 -6.49 11.92 2.79
N SER A 316 -7.79 12.14 2.54
CA SER A 316 -8.76 11.06 2.34
C SER A 316 -8.48 10.25 1.07
N GLU A 317 -8.18 10.91 -0.05
CA GLU A 317 -7.89 10.22 -1.33
C GLU A 317 -6.59 9.41 -1.27
N LEU A 318 -5.54 9.96 -0.64
CA LEU A 318 -4.28 9.24 -0.43
C LEU A 318 -4.47 8.04 0.49
N SER A 319 -5.26 8.16 1.57
CA SER A 319 -5.60 7.04 2.44
C SER A 319 -6.36 5.94 1.69
N LEU A 320 -7.37 6.32 0.90
CA LEU A 320 -8.16 5.37 0.12
C LEU A 320 -7.30 4.60 -0.89
N LEU A 321 -6.40 5.30 -1.61
CA LEU A 321 -5.49 4.64 -2.53
C LEU A 321 -4.47 3.75 -1.79
N ARG A 322 -3.99 4.17 -0.62
CA ARG A 322 -3.09 3.35 0.22
C ARG A 322 -3.75 2.05 0.67
N ASP A 323 -5.02 2.09 1.08
CA ASP A 323 -5.79 0.90 1.47
C ASP A 323 -5.98 -0.08 0.29
N ARG A 324 -6.18 0.46 -0.91
CA ARG A 324 -6.26 -0.34 -2.15
C ARG A 324 -4.91 -1.00 -2.47
N VAL A 325 -3.79 -0.29 -2.31
CA VAL A 325 -2.44 -0.85 -2.49
C VAL A 325 -2.18 -1.96 -1.47
N GLN A 326 -2.55 -1.78 -0.20
CA GLN A 326 -2.42 -2.82 0.83
C GLN A 326 -3.23 -4.07 0.49
N THR A 327 -4.46 -3.88 0.00
CA THR A 327 -5.34 -4.98 -0.41
C THR A 327 -4.73 -5.75 -1.60
N ALA A 328 -4.25 -5.04 -2.62
CA ALA A 328 -3.59 -5.64 -3.77
C ALA A 328 -2.31 -6.38 -3.40
N LEU A 329 -1.51 -5.86 -2.46
CA LEU A 329 -0.33 -6.53 -1.91
C LEU A 329 -0.72 -7.83 -1.20
N PHE A 330 -1.75 -7.79 -0.35
CA PHE A 330 -2.23 -8.99 0.36
C PHE A 330 -2.72 -10.08 -0.60
N GLN A 331 -3.47 -9.69 -1.65
CA GLN A 331 -3.93 -10.60 -2.71
C GLN A 331 -2.74 -11.21 -3.47
N THR A 332 -1.76 -10.40 -3.87
CA THR A 332 -0.53 -10.86 -4.56
C THR A 332 0.25 -11.86 -3.72
N ILE A 333 0.37 -11.63 -2.41
CA ILE A 333 1.03 -12.57 -1.49
C ILE A 333 0.26 -13.89 -1.43
N ARG A 334 -1.07 -13.81 -1.31
CA ARG A 334 -1.95 -14.98 -1.24
C ARG A 334 -1.87 -15.84 -2.51
N GLU A 335 -1.76 -15.21 -3.69
CA GLU A 335 -1.67 -15.92 -4.97
C GLU A 335 -0.32 -16.56 -5.21
N ARG A 336 0.76 -15.93 -4.75
CA ARG A 336 2.12 -16.47 -4.87
C ARG A 336 2.41 -17.61 -3.91
N LEU A 337 1.80 -17.58 -2.73
CA LEU A 337 1.90 -18.67 -1.79
C LEU A 337 1.04 -19.84 -2.31
N GLN A 338 1.67 -21.01 -2.48
CA GLN A 338 1.01 -22.24 -2.95
C GLN A 338 -0.28 -22.56 -2.15
N PRO A 339 -1.26 -23.26 -2.75
CA PRO A 339 -2.57 -23.53 -2.15
C PRO A 339 -2.52 -24.29 -0.81
N GLU A 340 -1.43 -25.02 -0.53
CA GLU A 340 -1.18 -25.68 0.75
C GLU A 340 -0.88 -24.72 1.92
N HIS A 341 -0.55 -23.45 1.65
CA HIS A 341 -0.24 -22.49 2.71
C HIS A 341 -1.49 -22.01 3.45
N THR A 342 -1.41 -22.02 4.78
CA THR A 342 -2.48 -21.52 5.65
C THR A 342 -2.61 -20.00 5.54
N VAL A 343 -3.81 -19.47 5.86
CA VAL A 343 -4.05 -18.01 5.98
C VAL A 343 -3.02 -17.34 6.91
N GLN A 344 -2.51 -18.08 7.90
CA GLN A 344 -1.45 -17.65 8.80
C GLN A 344 -0.12 -17.33 8.09
N ALA A 345 0.24 -18.07 7.04
CA ALA A 345 1.46 -17.80 6.27
C ALA A 345 1.33 -16.50 5.47
N VAL A 346 0.16 -16.25 4.88
CA VAL A 346 -0.16 -15.01 4.15
C VAL A 346 -0.09 -13.81 5.09
N THR A 347 -0.78 -13.87 6.24
CA THR A 347 -0.80 -12.77 7.21
C THR A 347 0.58 -12.54 7.84
N SER A 348 1.33 -13.60 8.11
CA SER A 348 2.71 -13.50 8.60
C SER A 348 3.61 -12.82 7.58
N ARG A 349 3.55 -13.20 6.30
CA ARG A 349 4.34 -12.55 5.24
C ARG A 349 3.97 -11.07 5.09
N PHE A 350 2.67 -10.75 5.05
CA PHE A 350 2.20 -9.36 4.99
C PHE A 350 2.71 -8.54 6.19
N GLY A 351 2.61 -9.08 7.40
CA GLY A 351 3.14 -8.45 8.62
C GLY A 351 4.65 -8.22 8.55
N ASN A 352 5.43 -9.22 8.12
CA ASN A 352 6.88 -9.12 7.98
C ASN A 352 7.31 -8.04 6.97
N LEU A 353 6.54 -7.82 5.90
CA LEU A 353 6.78 -6.74 4.94
C LEU A 353 6.57 -5.37 5.58
N LEU A 354 5.49 -5.18 6.34
CA LEU A 354 5.21 -3.92 7.03
C LEU A 354 6.22 -3.61 8.13
N LEU A 355 6.81 -4.64 8.75
CA LEU A 355 7.87 -4.49 9.75
C LEU A 355 9.20 -3.96 9.17
N LEU A 356 9.33 -3.81 7.86
CA LEU A 356 10.44 -3.06 7.25
C LEU A 356 10.31 -1.54 7.41
N LEU A 357 9.10 -1.01 7.62
CA LEU A 357 8.85 0.44 7.66
C LEU A 357 9.35 1.14 8.93
N PRO A 358 9.26 0.57 10.15
CA PRO A 358 9.76 1.25 11.34
C PRO A 358 11.29 1.49 11.35
N PRO A 359 12.16 0.50 11.02
CA PRO A 359 13.59 0.76 10.86
C PRO A 359 13.88 1.78 9.76
N LEU A 360 13.14 1.74 8.65
CA LEU A 360 13.23 2.73 7.57
C LEU A 360 12.98 4.15 8.08
N ALA A 361 11.91 4.38 8.86
CA ALA A 361 11.59 5.69 9.39
C ALA A 361 12.73 6.26 10.27
N ARG A 362 13.33 5.43 11.13
CA ARG A 362 14.47 5.85 11.96
C ARG A 362 15.68 6.25 11.13
N VAL A 363 16.11 5.39 10.21
CA VAL A 363 17.31 5.63 9.37
C VAL A 363 17.08 6.82 8.42
N SER A 364 15.84 7.03 7.97
CA SER A 364 15.46 8.18 7.14
C SER A 364 15.51 9.50 7.90
N THR A 365 15.14 9.50 9.18
CA THR A 365 15.24 10.70 10.03
C THR A 365 16.71 11.10 10.20
N LEU A 366 17.58 10.12 10.48
CA LEU A 366 19.03 10.35 10.55
C LEU A 366 19.61 10.86 9.23
N PHE A 367 19.11 10.37 8.09
CA PHE A 367 19.51 10.88 6.77
C PHE A 367 19.13 12.34 6.58
N ALA A 368 17.90 12.73 6.96
CA ALA A 368 17.46 14.11 6.91
C ALA A 368 18.35 15.01 7.79
N GLU A 369 18.66 14.59 9.02
CA GLU A 369 19.59 15.28 9.93
C GLU A 369 20.97 15.46 9.30
N ASN A 370 21.51 14.42 8.65
CA ASN A 370 22.79 14.51 7.93
C ASN A 370 22.74 15.56 6.79
N VAL A 371 21.63 15.65 6.04
CA VAL A 371 21.45 16.66 4.99
C VAL A 371 21.40 18.06 5.58
N HIS A 372 20.65 18.26 6.68
CA HIS A 372 20.60 19.55 7.38
C HIS A 372 21.98 19.95 7.91
N PHE A 373 22.72 19.01 8.50
CA PHE A 373 24.08 19.25 8.98
C PHE A 373 25.00 19.63 7.81
N ALA A 374 24.97 18.88 6.70
CA ALA A 374 25.77 19.18 5.51
C ALA A 374 25.50 20.59 4.94
N ARG A 375 24.24 21.06 5.02
CA ARG A 375 23.83 22.42 4.65
C ARG A 375 24.45 23.48 5.56
N MET A 376 24.46 23.28 6.89
CA MET A 376 24.96 24.27 7.85
C MET A 376 26.44 24.64 7.64
N PHE A 377 27.25 23.71 7.16
CA PHE A 377 28.69 23.94 6.92
C PHE A 377 29.00 24.45 5.50
N GLY A 378 27.99 24.96 4.78
CA GLY A 378 28.18 25.75 3.57
C GLY A 378 28.86 25.00 2.42
N THR A 379 28.73 23.68 2.39
CA THR A 379 29.43 22.88 1.40
C THR A 379 28.74 23.03 0.04
N GLN A 380 29.47 23.49 -0.99
CA GLN A 380 29.12 23.32 -2.42
C GLN A 380 29.01 21.83 -2.83
N ILE A 381 28.90 20.93 -1.85
CA ILE A 381 28.97 19.50 -1.96
C ILE A 381 27.56 18.91 -1.97
N VAL A 382 26.55 19.57 -1.42
CA VAL A 382 25.16 19.09 -1.52
C VAL A 382 24.47 19.71 -2.73
N ASP A 383 23.77 18.89 -3.51
CA ASP A 383 22.98 19.38 -4.63
C ASP A 383 21.84 20.31 -4.13
N PRO A 384 21.63 21.50 -4.73
CA PRO A 384 20.60 22.45 -4.29
C PRO A 384 19.19 21.84 -4.25
N ILE A 385 18.84 20.95 -5.18
CA ILE A 385 17.53 20.28 -5.19
C ILE A 385 17.38 19.43 -3.93
N LEU A 386 18.43 18.71 -3.55
CA LEU A 386 18.41 17.90 -2.33
C LEU A 386 18.21 18.79 -1.10
N VAL A 387 18.91 19.92 -1.03
CA VAL A 387 18.74 20.88 0.08
C VAL A 387 17.31 21.41 0.14
N GLU A 388 16.70 21.75 -0.99
CA GLU A 388 15.34 22.28 -1.03
C GLU A 388 14.30 21.23 -0.62
N VAL A 389 14.48 19.96 -1.01
CA VAL A 389 13.62 18.84 -0.55
C VAL A 389 13.61 18.73 0.97
N PHE A 390 14.74 19.01 1.64
CA PHE A 390 14.86 19.00 3.10
C PHE A 390 14.78 20.40 3.72
N SER A 391 14.25 21.41 3.02
CA SER A 391 14.07 22.74 3.59
C SER A 391 12.68 22.90 4.20
N ASP A 392 12.63 23.35 5.45
CA ASP A 392 11.38 23.68 6.14
C ASP A 392 10.68 24.87 5.47
N GLU A 393 9.36 24.79 5.29
CA GLU A 393 8.54 25.92 4.82
C GLU A 393 8.35 26.97 5.93
N HIS A 394 9.38 27.76 6.25
CA HIS A 394 9.24 28.92 7.15
C HIS A 394 8.77 30.21 6.43
N GLY A 395 8.29 30.10 5.19
CA GLY A 395 8.09 31.27 4.30
C GLY A 395 6.67 31.73 3.99
N MET A 396 5.61 31.02 4.38
CA MET A 396 4.24 31.30 3.86
C MET A 396 3.15 31.53 4.92
N GLN A 397 3.52 31.90 6.16
CA GLN A 397 2.55 32.27 7.22
C GLN A 397 2.83 33.63 7.91
N ARG A 398 3.52 34.57 7.27
CA ARG A 398 3.67 35.94 7.80
C ARG A 398 3.52 37.01 6.72
N SER A 399 2.31 37.14 6.20
CA SER A 399 1.80 38.40 5.63
C SER A 399 0.31 38.21 5.41
N ASP A 400 -0.47 38.49 6.46
CA ASP A 400 -1.88 38.93 6.41
C ASP A 400 -2.40 38.94 7.87
N ILE A 401 -1.86 39.87 8.66
CA ILE A 401 -2.54 40.52 9.80
C ILE A 401 -2.28 42.01 9.67
#